data_AF-A0A367S008-F1
#
_entry.id   AF-A0A367S008-F1
#
_cell.length_a   1.000
_cell.length_b   1.000
_cell.length_c   1.000
_cell.angle_alpha   90.00
_cell.angle_beta   90.00
_cell.angle_gamma   90.00
#
_symmetry.space_group_name_H-M   'P 1'
#
loop_
_entity.id
_entity.type
_entity.pdbx_description
1 polymer ?
#
loop_
_entity_poly.entity_id
_entity_poly.type
_entity_poly.pdbx_seq_one_letter_code
_entity_poly.pdbx_strand_id
1 'polypeptide(L)'
;MTIFTVELVSPLWQNSLDMALEVWKKWLDLGFAVVPKIIWAIGILFLTRLAMNFIGRFLRKALARTEPTLRHFLIQAAEILTLLSGAVAALNQVGIQTTSIVAVLAAAGLAVGLALQNTLSHFAAGVIIISMRPFEVGDYIEGGGVAGVVDGVGIFSTTLITRDNVQITVPNGLLFSGTLRNTSALGTRRVDLEIDIGDRPIEMTITHLLTLVQSHPLVLDRPPSTCDVTSISPTTTVLYLRPWCTAEDYDRVRSQVLQLVKEALREIPDTDNPMQ
;
A
#
# COMPACT_ATOMS: atom_id res chain seq x y z
N MET A 1 -7.50 -89.68 59.88
CA MET A 1 -6.79 -88.40 60.06
C MET A 1 -5.54 -88.51 59.20
N THR A 2 -5.30 -87.69 58.19
CA THR A 2 -5.47 -86.23 58.15
C THR A 2 -5.53 -85.75 56.70
N ILE A 3 -6.32 -84.71 56.49
CA ILE A 3 -6.60 -84.02 55.22
C ILE A 3 -5.32 -83.31 54.76
N PHE A 4 -4.82 -83.68 53.59
CA PHE A 4 -3.84 -82.92 52.82
C PHE A 4 -4.36 -82.92 51.38
N THR A 5 -4.11 -81.83 50.64
CA THR A 5 -4.36 -81.66 49.18
C THR A 5 -5.63 -80.92 48.74
N VAL A 6 -5.89 -79.67 49.18
CA VAL A 6 -6.66 -78.71 48.34
C VAL A 6 -6.19 -77.23 48.44
N GLU A 7 -5.17 -76.86 49.24
CA GLU A 7 -4.87 -75.43 49.49
C GLU A 7 -3.87 -74.75 48.55
N LEU A 8 -3.17 -75.48 47.66
CA LEU A 8 -2.11 -74.91 46.81
C LEU A 8 -2.52 -74.60 45.37
N VAL A 9 -3.71 -75.05 44.93
CA VAL A 9 -4.18 -74.86 43.54
C VAL A 9 -5.14 -73.67 43.42
N SER A 10 -5.85 -73.29 44.49
CA SER A 10 -6.74 -72.13 44.49
C SER A 10 -6.05 -70.78 44.18
N PRO A 11 -4.83 -70.46 44.70
CA PRO A 11 -4.30 -69.10 44.55
C PRO A 11 -3.82 -68.79 43.12
N LEU A 12 -3.32 -69.79 42.38
CA LEU A 12 -2.76 -69.61 41.04
C LEU A 12 -3.84 -69.41 39.97
N TRP A 13 -4.97 -70.13 40.08
CA TRP A 13 -6.12 -69.94 39.21
C TRP A 13 -6.90 -68.67 39.55
N GLN A 14 -7.01 -68.28 40.83
CA GLN A 14 -7.59 -66.98 41.20
C GLN A 14 -6.77 -65.82 40.63
N ASN A 15 -5.45 -65.82 40.85
CA ASN A 15 -4.58 -64.74 40.37
C ASN A 15 -4.56 -64.62 38.84
N SER A 16 -4.67 -65.73 38.10
CA SER A 16 -4.73 -65.68 36.63
C SER A 16 -6.08 -65.19 36.10
N LEU A 17 -7.18 -65.51 36.78
CA LEU A 17 -8.51 -64.97 36.47
C LEU A 17 -8.61 -63.47 36.80
N ASP A 18 -8.07 -63.05 37.94
CA ASP A 18 -8.02 -61.64 38.34
C ASP A 18 -7.16 -60.82 37.38
N MET A 19 -6.01 -61.38 36.97
CA MET A 19 -5.15 -60.77 35.94
C MET A 19 -5.86 -60.68 34.58
N ALA A 20 -6.59 -61.72 34.15
CA ALA A 20 -7.37 -61.68 32.92
C ALA A 20 -8.51 -60.64 32.98
N LEU A 21 -9.17 -60.52 34.13
CA LEU A 21 -10.20 -59.51 34.38
C LEU A 21 -9.64 -58.09 34.41
N GLU A 22 -8.47 -57.87 35.01
CA GLU A 22 -7.78 -56.58 34.98
C GLU A 22 -7.36 -56.18 33.56
N VAL A 23 -6.83 -57.13 32.79
CA VAL A 23 -6.49 -56.91 31.38
C VAL A 23 -7.75 -56.58 30.58
N TRP A 24 -8.84 -57.33 30.78
CA TRP A 24 -10.13 -57.08 30.12
C TRP A 24 -10.72 -55.70 30.47
N LYS A 25 -10.69 -55.31 31.75
CA LYS A 25 -11.11 -53.98 32.20
C LYS A 25 -10.27 -52.88 31.57
N LYS A 26 -8.94 -53.03 31.53
CA LYS A 26 -8.05 -52.07 30.85
C LYS A 26 -8.39 -51.91 29.37
N TRP A 27 -8.68 -53.01 28.65
CA TRP A 27 -9.10 -52.94 27.24
C TRP A 27 -10.46 -52.25 27.06
N LEU A 28 -11.42 -52.51 27.95
CA LEU A 28 -12.71 -51.81 27.95
C LEU A 28 -12.56 -50.32 28.24
N ASP A 29 -11.78 -49.95 29.26
CA ASP A 29 -11.53 -48.56 29.65
C ASP A 29 -10.80 -47.78 28.54
N LEU A 30 -9.81 -48.42 27.89
CA LEU A 30 -9.17 -47.88 26.69
C LEU A 30 -10.16 -47.69 25.54
N GLY A 31 -11.06 -48.65 25.32
CA GLY A 31 -12.13 -48.55 24.33
C GLY A 31 -13.04 -47.35 24.59
N PHE A 32 -13.56 -47.20 25.80
CA PHE A 32 -14.42 -46.07 26.19
C PHE A 32 -13.68 -44.72 26.16
N ALA A 33 -12.36 -44.70 26.37
CA ALA A 33 -11.57 -43.48 26.30
C ALA A 33 -11.24 -43.04 24.86
N VAL A 34 -11.03 -44.00 23.94
CA VAL A 34 -10.57 -43.72 22.56
C VAL A 34 -11.73 -43.55 21.58
N VAL A 35 -12.80 -44.36 21.71
CA VAL A 35 -13.94 -44.33 20.78
C VAL A 35 -14.60 -42.94 20.67
N PRO A 36 -14.90 -42.22 21.77
CA PRO A 36 -15.46 -40.87 21.69
C PRO A 36 -14.53 -39.87 21.00
N LYS A 37 -13.21 -39.98 21.21
CA LYS A 37 -12.22 -39.12 20.57
C LYS A 37 -12.19 -39.31 19.06
N ILE A 38 -12.26 -40.56 18.60
CA ILE A 38 -12.32 -40.91 17.18
C ILE A 38 -13.64 -40.40 16.57
N ILE A 39 -14.78 -40.57 17.26
CA ILE A 39 -16.07 -40.06 16.80
C ILE A 39 -16.02 -38.53 16.64
N TRP A 40 -15.50 -37.82 17.64
CA TRP A 40 -15.32 -36.37 17.56
C TRP A 40 -14.37 -35.95 16.44
N ALA A 41 -13.25 -36.65 16.25
CA ALA A 41 -12.31 -36.36 15.17
C ALA A 41 -12.97 -36.56 13.78
N ILE A 42 -13.75 -37.62 13.60
CA ILE A 42 -14.53 -37.83 12.37
C ILE A 42 -15.57 -36.73 12.20
N GLY A 43 -16.25 -36.31 13.27
CA GLY A 43 -17.19 -35.20 13.26
C GLY A 43 -16.54 -33.88 12.82
N ILE A 44 -15.33 -33.58 13.31
CA ILE A 44 -14.55 -32.40 12.91
C ILE A 44 -14.18 -32.48 11.42
N LEU A 45 -13.71 -33.64 10.94
CA LEU A 45 -13.37 -33.81 9.52
C LEU A 45 -14.61 -33.69 8.62
N PHE A 46 -15.76 -34.18 9.06
CA PHE A 46 -17.03 -34.00 8.37
C PHE A 46 -17.43 -32.52 8.31
N LEU A 47 -17.35 -31.80 9.42
CA LEU A 47 -17.61 -30.37 9.49
C LEU A 47 -16.64 -29.57 8.61
N THR A 48 -15.37 -29.98 8.57
CA THR A 48 -14.34 -29.38 7.71
C THR A 48 -14.72 -29.51 6.24
N ARG A 49 -15.14 -30.70 5.79
CA ARG A 49 -15.62 -30.88 4.41
C ARG A 49 -16.85 -30.04 4.10
N LEU A 50 -17.77 -29.90 5.06
CA LEU A 50 -18.92 -29.02 4.90
C LEU A 50 -18.49 -27.55 4.76
N ALA A 51 -17.54 -27.10 5.59
CA ALA A 51 -16.98 -25.76 5.54
C ALA A 51 -16.25 -25.50 4.20
N MET A 52 -15.45 -26.44 3.70
CA MET A 52 -14.80 -26.35 2.39
C MET A 52 -15.82 -26.16 1.26
N ASN A 53 -16.89 -26.97 1.25
CA ASN A 53 -17.94 -26.85 0.25
C ASN A 53 -18.67 -25.50 0.34
N PHE A 54 -18.92 -25.03 1.57
CA PHE A 54 -19.57 -23.74 1.81
C PHE A 54 -18.69 -22.57 1.32
N ILE A 55 -17.43 -22.54 1.73
CA ILE A 55 -16.42 -21.55 1.31
C ILE A 55 -16.23 -21.58 -0.21
N GLY A 56 -16.04 -22.76 -0.80
CA GLY A 56 -15.85 -22.89 -2.24
C GLY A 56 -17.08 -22.42 -3.03
N ARG A 57 -18.30 -22.62 -2.54
CA ARG A 57 -19.52 -22.06 -3.16
C ARG A 57 -19.58 -20.54 -3.02
N PHE A 58 -19.30 -20.02 -1.82
CA PHE A 58 -19.30 -18.59 -1.56
C PHE A 58 -18.26 -17.86 -2.43
N LEU A 59 -17.01 -18.34 -2.46
CA LEU A 59 -15.94 -17.77 -3.26
C LEU A 59 -16.21 -17.87 -4.76
N ARG A 60 -16.77 -18.99 -5.25
CA ARG A 60 -17.19 -19.10 -6.66
C ARG A 60 -18.20 -18.02 -7.05
N LYS A 61 -19.14 -17.71 -6.16
CA LYS A 61 -20.14 -16.66 -6.39
C LYS A 61 -19.53 -15.25 -6.29
N ALA A 62 -18.69 -15.00 -5.29
CA ALA A 62 -18.05 -13.71 -5.08
C ALA A 62 -17.06 -13.34 -6.20
N LEU A 63 -16.29 -14.32 -6.69
CA LEU A 63 -15.26 -14.14 -7.72
C LEU A 63 -15.79 -14.49 -9.13
N ALA A 64 -17.10 -14.49 -9.35
CA ALA A 64 -17.69 -14.88 -10.65
C ALA A 64 -17.18 -14.02 -11.81
N ARG A 65 -16.86 -12.74 -11.55
CA ARG A 65 -16.35 -11.78 -12.54
C ARG A 65 -14.82 -11.74 -12.64
N THR A 66 -14.11 -12.51 -11.82
CA THR A 66 -12.66 -12.59 -11.82
C THR A 66 -12.18 -13.57 -12.90
N GLU A 67 -10.96 -13.35 -13.40
CA GLU A 67 -10.29 -14.25 -14.34
C GLU A 67 -10.29 -15.70 -13.81
N PRO A 68 -10.60 -16.71 -14.66
CA PRO A 68 -10.80 -18.09 -14.21
C PRO A 68 -9.63 -18.69 -13.45
N THR A 69 -8.39 -18.41 -13.86
CA THR A 69 -7.17 -18.94 -13.25
C THR A 69 -6.97 -18.38 -11.84
N LEU A 70 -7.08 -17.06 -11.68
CA LEU A 70 -7.01 -16.39 -10.37
C LEU A 70 -8.13 -16.86 -9.44
N ARG A 71 -9.36 -17.01 -9.96
CA ARG A 71 -10.48 -17.56 -9.19
C ARG A 71 -10.17 -18.97 -8.70
N HIS A 72 -9.65 -19.84 -9.57
CA HIS A 72 -9.32 -21.21 -9.20
C HIS A 72 -8.23 -21.25 -8.12
N PHE A 73 -7.17 -20.45 -8.28
CA PHE A 73 -6.10 -20.33 -7.30
C PHE A 73 -6.60 -19.90 -5.92
N LEU A 74 -7.44 -18.85 -5.85
CA LEU A 74 -7.96 -18.34 -4.58
C LEU A 74 -8.89 -19.34 -3.87
N ILE A 75 -9.72 -20.07 -4.63
CA ILE A 75 -10.57 -21.13 -4.07
C ILE A 75 -9.71 -22.27 -3.53
N GLN A 76 -8.72 -22.73 -4.30
CA GLN A 76 -7.81 -23.79 -3.87
C GLN A 76 -7.03 -23.40 -2.61
N ALA A 77 -6.51 -22.16 -2.54
CA ALA A 77 -5.81 -21.67 -1.37
C ALA A 77 -6.70 -21.69 -0.12
N ALA A 78 -7.96 -21.22 -0.24
CA ALA A 78 -8.92 -21.25 0.86
C ALA A 78 -9.30 -22.68 1.28
N GLU A 79 -9.48 -23.59 0.32
CA GLU A 79 -9.77 -25.00 0.58
C GLU A 79 -8.61 -25.70 1.30
N ILE A 80 -7.36 -25.45 0.88
CA ILE A 80 -6.15 -25.98 1.53
C ILE A 80 -6.03 -25.46 2.96
N LEU A 81 -6.20 -24.14 3.17
CA LEU A 81 -6.15 -23.55 4.51
C LEU A 81 -7.22 -24.16 5.44
N THR A 82 -8.45 -24.31 4.94
CA THR A 82 -9.55 -24.93 5.68
C THR A 82 -9.25 -26.38 6.03
N LEU A 83 -8.68 -27.15 5.08
CA LEU A 83 -8.28 -28.54 5.30
C LEU A 83 -7.19 -28.65 6.36
N LEU A 84 -6.16 -27.81 6.30
CA LEU A 84 -5.07 -27.79 7.27
C LEU A 84 -5.58 -27.47 8.68
N SER A 85 -6.45 -26.47 8.82
CA SER A 85 -7.08 -26.13 10.11
C SER A 85 -7.91 -27.30 10.66
N GLY A 86 -8.73 -27.93 9.81
CA GLY A 86 -9.56 -29.07 10.21
C GLY A 86 -8.73 -30.32 10.57
N ALA A 87 -7.66 -30.59 9.84
CA ALA A 87 -6.74 -31.69 10.13
C ALA A 87 -6.05 -31.51 11.48
N VAL A 88 -5.54 -30.31 11.76
CA VAL A 88 -4.94 -29.98 13.07
C VAL A 88 -5.96 -30.13 14.19
N ALA A 89 -7.19 -29.63 14.02
CA ALA A 89 -8.25 -29.78 15.02
C ALA A 89 -8.60 -31.25 15.30
N ALA A 90 -8.70 -32.07 14.25
CA ALA A 90 -8.97 -33.51 14.39
C ALA A 90 -7.82 -34.26 15.10
N LEU A 91 -6.55 -33.96 14.75
CA LEU A 91 -5.38 -34.56 15.40
C LEU A 91 -5.33 -34.21 16.89
N ASN A 92 -5.63 -32.96 17.23
CA ASN A 92 -5.65 -32.50 18.62
C ASN A 92 -6.69 -33.27 19.45
N GLN A 93 -7.86 -33.55 18.86
CA GLN A 93 -8.94 -34.30 19.53
C GLN A 93 -8.57 -35.76 19.85
N VAL A 94 -7.74 -36.39 18.99
CA VAL A 94 -7.23 -37.75 19.22
C VAL A 94 -6.14 -37.77 20.31
N GLY A 95 -5.64 -36.61 20.74
CA GLY A 95 -4.61 -36.46 21.76
C GLY A 95 -3.19 -36.39 21.18
N ILE A 96 -3.05 -36.15 19.88
CA ILE A 96 -1.76 -35.89 19.25
C ILE A 96 -1.35 -34.46 19.55
N GLN A 97 -0.11 -34.26 20.01
CA GLN A 97 0.41 -32.94 20.28
C GLN A 97 0.65 -32.18 18.97
N THR A 98 -0.24 -31.24 18.66
CA THR A 98 -0.22 -30.49 17.39
C THR A 98 0.64 -29.23 17.43
N THR A 99 1.22 -28.89 18.59
CA THR A 99 2.00 -27.66 18.80
C THR A 99 3.14 -27.50 17.79
N SER A 100 3.87 -28.58 17.49
CA SER A 100 4.96 -28.56 16.50
C SER A 100 4.44 -28.34 15.08
N ILE A 101 3.32 -28.95 14.70
CA ILE A 101 2.67 -28.78 13.40
C ILE A 101 2.20 -27.33 13.24
N VAL A 102 1.53 -26.80 14.26
CA VAL A 102 1.06 -25.41 14.27
C VAL A 102 2.23 -24.43 14.17
N ALA A 103 3.35 -24.69 14.84
CA ALA A 103 4.54 -23.85 14.75
C ALA A 103 5.10 -23.82 13.32
N VAL A 104 5.20 -24.96 12.64
CA VAL A 104 5.66 -25.03 11.24
C VAL A 104 4.69 -24.32 10.30
N LEU A 105 3.39 -24.54 10.46
CA LEU A 105 2.36 -23.85 9.66
C LEU A 105 2.38 -22.34 9.88
N ALA A 106 2.59 -21.88 11.13
CA ALA A 106 2.72 -20.47 11.46
C ALA A 106 3.97 -19.86 10.81
N ALA A 107 5.11 -20.55 10.85
CA ALA A 107 6.33 -20.10 10.19
C ALA A 107 6.17 -20.01 8.67
N ALA A 108 5.54 -21.02 8.04
CA ALA A 108 5.23 -20.99 6.61
C ALA A 108 4.26 -19.85 6.25
N GLY A 109 3.22 -19.65 7.07
CA GLY A 109 2.27 -18.54 6.90
C GLY A 109 2.93 -17.17 7.01
N LEU A 110 3.86 -16.99 7.97
CA LEU A 110 4.65 -15.77 8.10
C LEU A 110 5.52 -15.55 6.86
N ALA A 111 6.20 -16.58 6.36
CA ALA A 111 7.03 -16.47 5.16
C ALA A 111 6.21 -16.03 3.92
N VAL A 112 5.02 -16.61 3.72
CA VAL A 112 4.08 -16.20 2.66
C VAL A 112 3.58 -14.77 2.88
N GLY A 113 3.25 -14.40 4.12
CA GLY A 113 2.82 -13.05 4.47
C GLY A 113 3.89 -11.99 4.19
N LEU A 114 5.14 -12.27 4.54
CA LEU A 114 6.28 -11.41 4.23
C LEU A 114 6.53 -11.31 2.72
N ALA A 115 6.37 -12.41 1.98
CA ALA A 115 6.46 -12.38 0.53
C ALA A 115 5.37 -11.50 -0.13
N LEU A 116 4.19 -11.40 0.48
CA LEU A 116 3.06 -10.59 0.00
C LEU A 116 3.02 -9.19 0.61
N GLN A 117 3.94 -8.84 1.50
CA GLN A 117 3.91 -7.59 2.27
C GLN A 117 3.82 -6.34 1.37
N ASN A 118 4.62 -6.28 0.30
CA ASN A 118 4.63 -5.14 -0.60
C ASN A 118 3.31 -5.01 -1.38
N THR A 119 2.77 -6.12 -1.87
CA THR A 119 1.48 -6.13 -2.58
C THR A 119 0.34 -5.64 -1.68
N LEU A 120 0.34 -6.07 -0.42
CA LEU A 120 -0.67 -5.64 0.55
C LEU A 120 -0.49 -4.15 0.93
N SER A 121 0.75 -3.67 1.01
CA SER A 121 1.04 -2.24 1.19
C SER A 121 0.49 -1.39 0.05
N HIS A 122 0.69 -1.81 -1.21
CA HIS A 122 0.12 -1.12 -2.37
C HIS A 122 -1.42 -1.12 -2.37
N PHE A 123 -2.04 -2.24 -1.99
CA PHE A 123 -3.49 -2.32 -1.82
C PHE A 123 -3.99 -1.31 -0.79
N ALA A 124 -3.38 -1.31 0.41
CA ALA A 124 -3.77 -0.41 1.49
C ALA A 124 -3.60 1.06 1.09
N ALA A 125 -2.48 1.40 0.45
CA ALA A 125 -2.23 2.73 -0.08
C ALA A 125 -3.31 3.13 -1.12
N GLY A 126 -3.69 2.24 -2.02
CA GLY A 126 -4.76 2.50 -2.99
C GLY A 126 -6.11 2.79 -2.35
N VAL A 127 -6.51 2.00 -1.36
CA VAL A 127 -7.75 2.24 -0.59
C VAL A 127 -7.72 3.61 0.09
N ILE A 128 -6.59 3.99 0.67
CA ILE A 128 -6.44 5.30 1.32
C ILE A 128 -6.49 6.44 0.31
N ILE A 129 -5.78 6.33 -0.82
CA ILE A 129 -5.79 7.35 -1.89
C ILE A 129 -7.21 7.55 -2.41
N ILE A 130 -7.96 6.46 -2.68
CA ILE A 130 -9.34 6.55 -3.19
C ILE A 130 -10.28 7.17 -2.15
N SER A 131 -10.09 6.87 -0.87
CA SER A 131 -10.95 7.34 0.23
C SER A 131 -10.69 8.80 0.61
N MET A 132 -9.41 9.15 0.79
CA MET A 132 -8.98 10.49 1.25
C MET A 132 -8.76 11.48 0.11
N ARG A 133 -8.60 10.98 -1.13
CA ARG A 133 -8.38 11.77 -2.35
C ARG A 133 -7.35 12.90 -2.17
N PRO A 134 -6.09 12.57 -1.78
CA PRO A 134 -5.03 13.58 -1.72
C PRO A 134 -4.70 14.20 -3.09
N PHE A 135 -5.13 13.54 -4.17
CA PHE A 135 -5.13 14.00 -5.54
C PHE A 135 -6.27 13.30 -6.30
N GLU A 136 -6.71 13.90 -7.40
CA GLU A 136 -7.75 13.36 -8.26
C GLU A 136 -7.24 13.12 -9.70
N VAL A 137 -8.06 12.41 -10.50
CA VAL A 137 -7.79 12.24 -11.93
C VAL A 137 -7.81 13.61 -12.60
N GLY A 138 -6.77 13.92 -13.37
CA GLY A 138 -6.53 15.24 -13.98
C GLY A 138 -5.51 16.10 -13.23
N ASP A 139 -5.15 15.76 -11.98
CA ASP A 139 -4.13 16.52 -11.25
C ASP A 139 -2.73 16.25 -11.80
N TYR A 140 -1.90 17.29 -11.89
CA TYR A 140 -0.48 17.14 -12.12
C TYR A 140 0.23 16.95 -10.78
N ILE A 141 0.80 15.76 -10.59
CA ILE A 141 1.48 15.37 -9.37
C ILE A 141 2.95 15.02 -9.64
N GLU A 142 3.77 15.19 -8.60
CA GLU A 142 5.15 14.75 -8.55
C GLU A 142 5.34 13.93 -7.26
N GLY A 143 5.74 12.67 -7.41
CA GLY A 143 5.85 11.71 -6.30
C GLY A 143 6.40 10.37 -6.76
N GLY A 144 7.03 9.61 -5.85
CA GLY A 144 7.61 8.30 -6.21
C GLY A 144 8.72 8.35 -7.26
N GLY A 145 9.39 9.51 -7.42
CA GLY A 145 10.44 9.72 -8.41
C GLY A 145 9.96 10.03 -9.84
N VAL A 146 8.65 10.23 -10.03
CA VAL A 146 8.05 10.56 -11.33
C VAL A 146 7.09 11.74 -11.20
N ALA A 147 6.83 12.41 -12.33
CA ALA A 147 5.87 13.50 -12.41
C ALA A 147 4.98 13.35 -13.65
N GLY A 148 3.69 13.68 -13.52
CA GLY A 148 2.74 13.58 -14.61
C GLY A 148 1.31 13.89 -14.17
N VAL A 149 0.41 13.94 -15.16
CA VAL A 149 -1.03 14.08 -14.94
C VAL A 149 -1.62 12.73 -14.55
N VAL A 150 -2.43 12.67 -13.50
CA VAL A 150 -3.10 11.46 -13.07
C VAL A 150 -4.18 11.07 -14.09
N ASP A 151 -4.00 9.93 -14.74
CA ASP A 151 -4.98 9.37 -15.69
C ASP A 151 -5.98 8.45 -14.98
N GLY A 152 -5.52 7.69 -13.97
CA GLY A 152 -6.38 6.79 -13.23
C GLY A 152 -5.76 6.28 -11.94
N VAL A 153 -6.59 6.09 -10.91
CA VAL A 153 -6.20 5.49 -9.64
C VAL A 153 -6.80 4.10 -9.53
N GLY A 154 -5.96 3.07 -9.66
CA GLY A 154 -6.32 1.68 -9.42
C GLY A 154 -6.10 1.26 -7.98
N ILE A 155 -6.51 0.03 -7.65
CA ILE A 155 -6.39 -0.53 -6.29
C ILE A 155 -4.91 -0.72 -5.88
N PHE A 156 -4.04 -1.13 -6.81
CA PHE A 156 -2.62 -1.39 -6.52
C PHE A 156 -1.66 -0.36 -7.11
N SER A 157 -2.08 0.37 -8.14
CA SER A 157 -1.25 1.31 -8.87
C SER A 157 -2.04 2.49 -9.40
N THR A 158 -1.35 3.61 -9.56
CA THR A 158 -1.84 4.83 -10.20
C THR A 158 -1.15 4.99 -11.55
N THR A 159 -1.91 5.37 -12.57
CA THR A 159 -1.40 5.66 -13.91
C THR A 159 -1.23 7.16 -14.07
N LEU A 160 -0.04 7.56 -14.49
CA LEU A 160 0.33 8.95 -14.79
C LEU A 160 0.67 9.07 -16.28
N ILE A 161 0.34 10.21 -16.87
CA ILE A 161 0.74 10.59 -18.23
C ILE A 161 1.71 11.77 -18.11
N THR A 162 2.91 11.60 -18.63
CA THR A 162 3.93 12.65 -18.67
C THR A 162 3.62 13.68 -19.76
N ARG A 163 4.31 14.82 -19.74
CA ARG A 163 4.14 15.89 -20.74
C ARG A 163 4.56 15.48 -22.15
N ASP A 164 5.46 14.52 -22.28
CA ASP A 164 5.87 13.88 -23.54
C ASP A 164 4.96 12.70 -23.93
N ASN A 165 3.78 12.59 -23.32
CA ASN A 165 2.75 11.60 -23.63
C ASN A 165 3.18 10.14 -23.38
N VAL A 166 3.97 9.91 -22.32
CA VAL A 166 4.38 8.58 -21.87
C VAL A 166 3.51 8.15 -20.69
N GLN A 167 2.95 6.95 -20.77
CA GLN A 167 2.18 6.35 -19.68
C GLN A 167 3.12 5.68 -18.68
N ILE A 168 3.06 6.11 -17.42
CA ILE A 168 3.82 5.55 -16.30
C ILE A 168 2.84 4.91 -15.32
N THR A 169 3.08 3.66 -14.95
CA THR A 169 2.30 2.98 -13.89
C THR A 169 3.12 2.93 -12.62
N VAL A 170 2.62 3.58 -11.57
CA VAL A 170 3.30 3.71 -10.27
C VAL A 170 2.56 2.90 -9.22
N PRO A 171 3.22 1.96 -8.53
CA PRO A 171 2.65 1.30 -7.37
C PRO A 171 2.18 2.31 -6.32
N ASN A 172 0.95 2.16 -5.82
CA ASN A 172 0.33 3.14 -4.91
C ASN A 172 1.16 3.35 -3.64
N GLY A 173 1.83 2.30 -3.17
CA GLY A 173 2.69 2.40 -2.00
C GLY A 173 3.84 3.39 -2.17
N LEU A 174 4.40 3.53 -3.39
CA LEU A 174 5.47 4.50 -3.67
C LEU A 174 4.98 5.94 -3.63
N LEU A 175 3.75 6.19 -4.10
CA LEU A 175 3.13 7.52 -4.02
C LEU A 175 2.74 7.89 -2.59
N PHE A 176 2.37 6.90 -1.79
CA PHE A 176 1.93 7.11 -0.41
C PHE A 176 3.07 7.15 0.62
N SER A 177 4.21 6.52 0.33
CA SER A 177 5.33 6.43 1.28
C SER A 177 6.20 7.68 1.38
N GLY A 178 6.06 8.64 0.45
CA GLY A 178 6.93 9.82 0.34
C GLY A 178 6.16 11.13 0.27
N THR A 179 6.90 12.23 0.12
CA THR A 179 6.31 13.54 -0.14
C THR A 179 5.66 13.55 -1.53
N LEU A 180 4.38 13.87 -1.57
CA LEU A 180 3.62 14.06 -2.80
C LEU A 180 3.40 15.55 -3.02
N ARG A 181 3.82 16.06 -4.18
CA ARG A 181 3.57 17.45 -4.58
C ARG A 181 2.46 17.47 -5.61
N ASN A 182 1.30 18.00 -5.23
CA ASN A 182 0.21 18.26 -6.16
C ASN A 182 0.26 19.73 -6.58
N THR A 183 0.57 19.99 -7.86
CA THR A 183 0.65 21.37 -8.37
C THR A 183 -0.68 21.90 -8.88
N SER A 184 -1.68 21.04 -9.06
CA SER A 184 -3.01 21.40 -9.57
C SER A 184 -4.03 21.69 -8.46
N ALA A 185 -3.88 21.09 -7.28
CA ALA A 185 -4.86 21.14 -6.19
C ALA A 185 -5.35 22.55 -5.78
N LEU A 186 -4.48 23.57 -5.83
CA LEU A 186 -4.81 24.93 -5.41
C LEU A 186 -5.29 25.84 -6.57
N GLY A 187 -5.30 25.34 -7.80
CA GLY A 187 -5.74 26.06 -9.01
C GLY A 187 -4.85 27.25 -9.45
N THR A 188 -4.05 27.80 -8.54
CA THR A 188 -3.16 28.95 -8.77
C THR A 188 -1.73 28.61 -8.39
N ARG A 189 -0.76 29.21 -9.09
CA ARG A 189 0.66 29.03 -8.84
C ARG A 189 1.42 30.33 -8.99
N ARG A 190 2.43 30.50 -8.13
CA ARG A 190 3.41 31.59 -8.24
C ARG A 190 4.57 31.13 -9.11
N VAL A 191 4.94 31.97 -10.06
CA VAL A 191 6.15 31.83 -10.86
C VAL A 191 7.24 32.61 -10.13
N ASP A 192 8.41 32.00 -9.92
CA ASP A 192 9.56 32.68 -9.32
C ASP A 192 10.62 32.88 -10.42
N LEU A 193 10.88 34.15 -10.78
CA LEU A 193 11.88 34.54 -11.78
C LEU A 193 13.02 35.31 -11.12
N GLU A 194 14.24 34.81 -11.30
CA GLU A 194 15.46 35.49 -10.91
C GLU A 194 15.94 36.36 -12.07
N ILE A 195 16.14 37.66 -11.79
CA ILE A 195 16.45 38.67 -12.80
C ILE A 195 17.65 39.47 -12.31
N ASP A 196 18.75 39.42 -13.06
CA ASP A 196 19.89 40.32 -12.86
C ASP A 196 19.66 41.63 -13.62
N ILE A 197 19.72 42.74 -12.89
CA ILE A 197 19.56 44.08 -13.43
C ILE A 197 20.89 44.85 -13.51
N GLY A 198 22.03 44.25 -13.12
CA GLY A 198 23.31 44.95 -13.11
C GLY A 198 23.28 46.22 -12.24
N ASP A 199 23.72 47.35 -12.80
CA ASP A 199 23.78 48.65 -12.13
C ASP A 199 22.56 49.55 -12.40
N ARG A 200 21.50 48.98 -12.98
CA ARG A 200 20.28 49.72 -13.30
C ARG A 200 19.61 50.26 -12.03
N PRO A 201 18.89 51.40 -12.12
CA PRO A 201 18.17 51.94 -10.98
C PRO A 201 17.13 50.96 -10.43
N ILE A 202 17.31 50.52 -9.19
CA ILE A 202 16.52 49.46 -8.55
C ILE A 202 15.03 49.82 -8.50
N GLU A 203 14.69 50.97 -7.93
CA GLU A 203 13.29 51.38 -7.69
C GLU A 203 12.51 51.58 -9.00
N MET A 204 13.15 52.19 -9.99
CA MET A 204 12.58 52.37 -11.33
C MET A 204 12.36 51.02 -12.02
N THR A 205 13.32 50.11 -11.92
CA THR A 205 13.23 48.79 -12.54
C THR A 205 12.12 47.95 -11.88
N ILE A 206 12.02 47.94 -10.55
CA ILE A 206 10.95 47.25 -9.81
C ILE A 206 9.58 47.76 -10.27
N THR A 207 9.39 49.09 -10.31
CA THR A 207 8.11 49.70 -10.69
C THR A 207 7.74 49.35 -12.14
N HIS A 208 8.72 49.40 -13.04
CA HIS A 208 8.52 49.05 -14.45
C HIS A 208 8.15 47.57 -14.63
N LEU A 209 8.90 46.65 -14.00
CA LEU A 209 8.64 45.21 -14.07
C LEU A 209 7.28 44.82 -13.49
N LEU A 210 6.88 45.41 -12.35
CA LEU A 210 5.56 45.17 -11.77
C LEU A 210 4.44 45.63 -12.70
N THR A 211 4.58 46.81 -13.30
CA THR A 211 3.59 47.36 -14.25
C THR A 211 3.47 46.48 -15.50
N LEU A 212 4.61 46.05 -16.05
CA LEU A 212 4.68 45.17 -17.21
C LEU A 212 3.96 43.84 -16.95
N VAL A 213 4.24 43.23 -15.81
CA VAL A 213 3.72 41.91 -15.45
C VAL A 213 2.23 41.95 -15.12
N GLN A 214 1.76 43.02 -14.48
CA GLN A 214 0.33 43.25 -14.25
C GLN A 214 -0.46 43.46 -15.54
N SER A 215 0.18 43.94 -16.61
CA SER A 215 -0.47 44.06 -17.92
C SER A 215 -0.62 42.73 -18.68
N HIS A 216 0.01 41.66 -18.20
CA HIS A 216 0.01 40.36 -18.88
C HIS A 216 -1.34 39.64 -18.68
N PRO A 217 -2.03 39.17 -19.73
CA PRO A 217 -3.41 38.69 -19.66
C PRO A 217 -3.61 37.42 -18.82
N LEU A 218 -2.54 36.65 -18.60
CA LEU A 218 -2.57 35.39 -17.82
C LEU A 218 -2.02 35.55 -16.38
N VAL A 219 -1.57 36.76 -16.01
CA VAL A 219 -1.15 37.06 -14.64
C VAL A 219 -2.37 37.49 -13.84
N LEU A 220 -2.49 36.95 -12.64
CA LEU A 220 -3.60 37.26 -11.73
C LEU A 220 -3.32 38.55 -10.98
N ASP A 221 -4.36 39.38 -10.84
CA ASP A 221 -4.31 40.58 -10.00
C ASP A 221 -4.29 40.24 -8.50
N ARG A 222 -4.90 39.10 -8.14
CA ARG A 222 -5.01 38.61 -6.77
C ARG A 222 -4.60 37.13 -6.72
N PRO A 223 -3.55 36.76 -5.98
CA PRO A 223 -2.67 37.63 -5.17
C PRO A 223 -1.81 38.60 -6.01
N PRO A 224 -1.40 39.76 -5.46
CA PRO A 224 -0.58 40.71 -6.20
C PRO A 224 0.81 40.12 -6.50
N SER A 225 1.34 40.46 -7.67
CA SER A 225 2.72 40.17 -8.04
C SER A 225 3.69 40.94 -7.14
N THR A 226 4.78 40.32 -6.71
CA THR A 226 5.83 40.99 -5.92
C THR A 226 7.15 41.04 -6.70
N CYS A 227 7.98 42.03 -6.40
CA CYS A 227 9.32 42.15 -6.96
C CYS A 227 10.26 42.64 -5.86
N ASP A 228 11.11 41.76 -5.38
CA ASP A 228 11.97 42.00 -4.21
C ASP A 228 13.45 41.96 -4.59
N VAL A 229 14.26 42.84 -4.01
CA VAL A 229 15.72 42.77 -4.12
C VAL A 229 16.23 41.60 -3.29
N THR A 230 17.02 40.73 -3.92
CA THR A 230 17.48 39.48 -3.31
C THR A 230 18.94 39.57 -2.90
N SER A 231 19.79 40.06 -3.80
CA SER A 231 21.21 40.25 -3.54
C SER A 231 21.75 41.45 -4.31
N ILE A 232 22.69 42.15 -3.68
CA ILE A 232 23.43 43.27 -4.27
C ILE A 232 24.91 42.91 -4.18
N SER A 233 25.58 42.86 -5.33
CA SER A 233 27.01 42.64 -5.49
C SER A 233 27.64 43.83 -6.23
N PRO A 234 28.97 43.99 -6.25
CA PRO A 234 29.62 45.14 -6.89
C PRO A 234 29.36 45.31 -8.39
N THR A 235 28.87 44.27 -9.07
CA THR A 235 28.63 44.25 -10.52
C THR A 235 27.26 43.70 -10.91
N THR A 236 26.47 43.23 -9.94
CA THR A 236 25.19 42.57 -10.21
C THR A 236 24.20 42.87 -9.09
N THR A 237 22.97 43.21 -9.50
CA THR A 237 21.84 43.35 -8.58
C THR A 237 20.76 42.38 -9.02
N VAL A 238 20.37 41.47 -8.13
CA VAL A 238 19.41 40.40 -8.46
C VAL A 238 18.06 40.70 -7.81
N LEU A 239 17.02 40.68 -8.64
CA LEU A 239 15.62 40.79 -8.24
C LEU A 239 14.90 39.44 -8.38
N TYR A 240 13.97 39.16 -7.46
CA TYR A 240 12.98 38.10 -7.62
C TYR A 240 11.64 38.70 -8.02
N LEU A 241 11.22 38.45 -9.26
CA LEU A 241 9.90 38.82 -9.76
C LEU A 241 8.96 37.61 -9.62
N ARG A 242 7.83 37.81 -8.94
CA ARG A 242 6.92 36.73 -8.53
C ARG A 242 5.46 36.94 -8.93
N PRO A 243 5.09 36.74 -10.22
CA PRO A 243 3.70 36.77 -10.63
C PRO A 243 2.93 35.52 -10.22
N TRP A 244 1.63 35.70 -10.03
CA TRP A 244 0.68 34.62 -9.84
C TRP A 244 -0.07 34.34 -11.14
N CYS A 245 -0.35 33.07 -11.41
CA CYS A 245 -1.08 32.60 -12.58
C CYS A 245 -1.91 31.37 -12.22
N THR A 246 -2.72 30.87 -13.16
CA THR A 246 -3.38 29.56 -13.00
C THR A 246 -2.33 28.44 -13.03
N ALA A 247 -2.63 27.30 -12.41
CA ALA A 247 -1.71 26.15 -12.42
C ALA A 247 -1.46 25.61 -13.84
N GLU A 248 -2.45 25.71 -14.72
CA GLU A 248 -2.41 25.28 -16.12
C GLU A 248 -1.50 26.18 -16.97
N ASP A 249 -1.61 27.50 -16.81
CA ASP A 249 -0.84 28.47 -17.59
C ASP A 249 0.60 28.67 -17.07
N TYR A 250 0.99 27.98 -15.99
CA TYR A 250 2.27 28.20 -15.30
C TYR A 250 3.49 28.27 -16.23
N ASP A 251 3.66 27.28 -17.10
CA ASP A 251 4.81 27.23 -18.01
C ASP A 251 4.75 28.33 -19.08
N ARG A 252 3.54 28.64 -19.55
CA ARG A 252 3.31 29.68 -20.55
C ARG A 252 3.63 31.06 -19.97
N VAL A 253 3.11 31.37 -18.78
CA VAL A 253 3.40 32.62 -18.07
C VAL A 253 4.88 32.73 -17.75
N ARG A 254 5.52 31.66 -17.24
CA ARG A 254 6.96 31.67 -16.96
C ARG A 254 7.77 32.05 -18.20
N SER A 255 7.48 31.42 -19.34
CA SER A 255 8.21 31.69 -20.58
C SER A 255 7.93 33.08 -21.14
N GLN A 256 6.67 33.50 -21.20
CA GLN A 256 6.26 34.79 -21.78
C GLN A 256 6.76 35.96 -20.93
N VAL A 257 6.60 35.89 -19.60
CA VAL A 257 7.09 36.93 -18.70
C VAL A 257 8.61 37.02 -18.76
N LEU A 258 9.34 35.89 -18.80
CA LEU A 258 10.80 35.92 -18.93
C LEU A 258 11.26 36.62 -20.21
N GLN A 259 10.57 36.40 -21.33
CA GLN A 259 10.84 37.10 -22.58
C GLN A 259 10.56 38.61 -22.45
N LEU A 260 9.39 38.98 -21.95
CA LEU A 260 8.98 40.38 -21.76
C LEU A 260 9.94 41.14 -20.85
N VAL A 261 10.37 40.53 -19.74
CA VAL A 261 11.37 41.09 -18.83
C VAL A 261 12.67 41.37 -19.58
N LYS A 262 13.14 40.43 -20.41
CA LYS A 262 14.39 40.60 -21.15
C LYS A 262 14.31 41.71 -22.19
N GLU A 263 13.17 41.87 -22.84
CA GLU A 263 12.91 42.97 -23.78
C GLU A 263 12.85 44.31 -23.04
N ALA A 264 12.11 44.39 -21.92
CA ALA A 264 11.99 45.60 -21.10
C ALA A 264 13.34 46.06 -20.50
N LEU A 265 14.22 45.13 -20.12
CA LEU A 265 15.56 45.47 -19.64
C LEU A 265 16.47 46.00 -20.76
N ARG A 266 16.21 45.73 -22.04
CA ARG A 266 17.00 46.35 -23.12
C ARG A 266 16.66 47.83 -23.33
N GLU A 267 15.42 48.22 -23.02
CA GLU A 267 14.93 49.58 -23.22
C GLU A 267 15.37 50.54 -22.11
N ILE A 268 15.59 50.02 -20.90
CA ILE A 268 16.23 50.77 -19.83
C ILE A 268 17.74 50.84 -20.17
N PRO A 269 18.39 52.01 -20.19
CA PRO A 269 19.84 52.07 -20.38
C PRO A 269 20.55 51.56 -19.13
N ASP A 270 21.63 50.80 -19.31
CA ASP A 270 22.57 50.54 -18.23
C ASP A 270 23.38 51.82 -17.98
N THR A 271 23.54 52.23 -16.73
CA THR A 271 24.19 53.49 -16.38
C THR A 271 25.66 53.54 -16.82
N ASP A 272 26.28 52.37 -17.03
CA ASP A 272 27.68 52.22 -17.45
C ASP A 272 27.89 51.77 -18.92
N ASN A 273 26.81 51.60 -19.71
CA ASN A 273 26.95 51.26 -21.14
C ASN A 273 25.96 52.04 -22.03
N PRO A 274 26.26 53.31 -22.35
CA PRO A 274 25.47 54.11 -23.28
C PRO A 274 25.78 53.68 -24.72
N MET A 275 24.97 52.76 -25.25
CA MET A 275 24.93 52.35 -26.65
C MET A 275 26.15 51.59 -27.20
N GLN A 276 25.91 50.34 -27.57
CA GLN A 276 26.42 49.78 -28.83
C GLN A 276 25.23 49.51 -29.75
#